data_AF-A0AAV2STB6-F1
#
_entry.id   AF-A0AAV2STB6-F1
#
_cell.length_a   1.000
_cell.length_b   1.000
_cell.length_c   1.000
_cell.angle_alpha   90.00
_cell.angle_beta   90.00
_cell.angle_gamma   90.00
#
_symmetry.space_group_name_H-M   'P 1'
#
loop_
_entity.id
_entity.type
_entity.pdbx_description
1 polymer ?
#
loop_
_entity_poly.entity_id
_entity_poly.type
_entity_poly.pdbx_seq_one_letter_code
_entity_poly.pdbx_strand_id
1 'polypeptide(L)'
;DYELIPCNGASPLPNPATGRDLYCGEGPDKDECPDSSYCHWSLSFAKCCPLDESNITENNTVTESSCHHTQYKCCPDGRTVASGSNFAGCPSICQCHKLGAHESTCDAVTNQCRCKPGVGGTKCDRCEPGFWGLPLIQYGNNGCV
;
A
#
# COMPACT_ATOMS: atom_id res chain seq x y z
N ASP A 1 -7.72 -24.12 -28.21
CA ASP A 1 -6.99 -22.86 -28.02
C ASP A 1 -7.80 -21.67 -28.50
N TYR A 2 -8.48 -21.00 -27.57
CA TYR A 2 -9.24 -19.79 -27.84
C TYR A 2 -8.82 -18.72 -26.82
N GLU A 3 -7.63 -18.17 -27.00
CA GLU A 3 -7.29 -16.86 -26.43
C GLU A 3 -7.90 -15.83 -27.41
N LEU A 4 -9.21 -15.65 -27.34
CA LEU A 4 -10.01 -15.02 -28.39
C LEU A 4 -9.84 -13.50 -28.51
N ILE A 5 -9.19 -12.85 -27.54
CA ILE A 5 -9.09 -11.39 -27.52
C ILE A 5 -7.70 -10.96 -27.03
N PRO A 6 -6.76 -10.64 -27.94
CA PRO A 6 -5.47 -10.08 -27.55
C PRO A 6 -5.64 -8.73 -26.84
N CYS A 7 -4.71 -8.40 -25.94
CA CYS A 7 -4.73 -7.19 -25.11
C CYS A 7 -6.04 -6.99 -24.32
N ASN A 8 -6.75 -8.06 -23.93
CA ASN A 8 -8.07 -7.98 -23.30
C ASN A 8 -9.11 -7.14 -24.10
N GLY A 9 -8.89 -6.95 -25.40
CA GLY A 9 -9.75 -6.16 -26.29
C GLY A 9 -9.24 -4.75 -26.58
N ALA A 10 -8.16 -4.32 -25.93
CA ALA A 10 -7.52 -3.05 -26.22
C ALA A 10 -6.69 -3.10 -27.52
N SER A 11 -6.46 -1.93 -28.12
CA SER A 11 -5.52 -1.84 -29.25
C SER A 11 -4.07 -1.86 -28.74
N PRO A 12 -3.13 -2.51 -29.46
CA PRO A 12 -1.72 -2.46 -29.13
C PRO A 12 -1.18 -1.03 -29.16
N LEU A 13 -0.10 -0.80 -28.42
CA LEU A 13 0.52 0.52 -28.36
C LEU A 13 1.27 0.85 -29.67
N PRO A 14 0.99 2.00 -30.30
CA PRO A 14 1.72 2.44 -31.49
C PRO A 14 3.06 3.07 -31.09
N ASN A 15 4.06 2.83 -31.91
CA ASN A 15 5.33 3.53 -31.87
C ASN A 15 5.11 4.99 -32.30
N PRO A 16 5.46 5.99 -31.47
CA PRO A 16 5.15 7.39 -31.74
C PRO A 16 5.89 7.97 -32.96
N ALA A 17 7.01 7.37 -33.37
CA ALA A 17 7.80 7.83 -34.51
C ALA A 17 7.33 7.24 -35.85
N THR A 18 6.78 6.03 -35.84
CA THR A 18 6.46 5.29 -37.07
C THR A 18 4.98 4.96 -37.24
N GLY A 19 4.19 5.06 -36.17
CA GLY A 19 2.77 4.71 -36.15
C GLY A 19 2.48 3.21 -36.21
N ARG A 20 3.50 2.35 -36.26
CA ARG A 20 3.36 0.88 -36.22
C ARG A 20 3.19 0.40 -34.79
N ASP A 21 2.48 -0.70 -34.57
CA ASP A 21 2.40 -1.31 -33.23
C ASP A 21 3.78 -1.76 -32.73
N LEU A 22 4.07 -1.55 -31.44
CA LEU A 22 5.31 -2.00 -30.81
C LEU A 22 5.33 -3.53 -30.71
N TYR A 23 6.35 -4.16 -31.28
CA TYR A 23 6.51 -5.61 -31.32
C TYR A 23 7.47 -6.07 -30.21
N CYS A 24 7.02 -6.90 -29.28
CA CYS A 24 7.82 -7.32 -28.13
C CYS A 24 8.23 -8.81 -28.18
N GLY A 25 8.05 -9.46 -29.33
CA GLY A 25 8.39 -10.87 -29.51
C GLY A 25 9.87 -11.11 -29.73
N GLU A 26 10.19 -12.25 -30.35
CA GLU A 26 11.56 -12.65 -30.64
C GLU A 26 11.99 -12.15 -32.02
N GLY A 27 13.21 -11.60 -32.10
CA GLY A 27 13.79 -11.18 -33.36
C GLY A 27 14.59 -9.88 -33.26
N PRO A 28 15.20 -9.46 -34.38
CA PRO A 28 15.98 -8.22 -34.45
C PRO A 28 15.12 -6.96 -34.35
N ASP A 29 13.83 -7.03 -34.68
CA ASP A 29 12.88 -5.90 -34.68
C ASP A 29 12.07 -5.80 -33.38
N LYS A 30 12.57 -6.38 -32.27
CA LYS A 30 11.90 -6.28 -30.98
C LYS A 30 12.04 -4.88 -30.39
N ASP A 31 10.91 -4.28 -30.06
CA ASP A 31 10.76 -3.06 -29.29
C ASP A 31 10.66 -3.41 -27.79
N GLU A 32 11.12 -2.48 -26.96
CA GLU A 32 10.92 -2.55 -25.51
C GLU A 32 9.59 -1.86 -25.16
N CYS A 33 8.73 -2.56 -24.43
CA CYS A 33 7.44 -2.02 -24.04
C CYS A 33 7.62 -0.94 -22.96
N PRO A 34 6.96 0.24 -23.07
CA PRO A 34 6.99 1.28 -22.05
C PRO A 34 6.52 0.80 -20.67
N ASP A 35 6.96 1.48 -19.61
CA ASP A 35 6.64 1.14 -18.20
C ASP A 35 5.13 1.04 -17.90
N SER A 36 4.28 1.74 -18.66
CA SER A 36 2.82 1.72 -18.54
C SER A 36 2.14 0.65 -19.41
N SER A 37 2.86 -0.40 -19.79
CA SER A 37 2.41 -1.41 -20.75
C SER A 37 3.03 -2.78 -20.46
N TYR A 38 2.49 -3.83 -21.04
CA TYR A 38 3.04 -5.19 -20.93
C TYR A 38 3.15 -5.86 -22.28
N CYS A 39 4.08 -6.80 -22.41
CA CYS A 39 4.17 -7.64 -23.61
C CYS A 39 3.14 -8.77 -23.53
N HIS A 40 2.10 -8.73 -24.38
CA HIS A 40 1.21 -9.87 -24.55
C HIS A 40 1.80 -10.79 -25.60
N TRP A 41 2.27 -11.95 -25.16
CA TRP A 41 2.95 -12.93 -26.00
C TRP A 41 2.15 -14.23 -26.11
N SER A 42 1.87 -14.64 -27.35
CA SER A 42 1.21 -15.87 -27.75
C SER A 42 1.82 -16.36 -29.08
N LEU A 43 1.42 -17.55 -29.54
CA LEU A 43 1.93 -18.14 -30.79
C LEU A 43 1.70 -17.26 -32.05
N SER A 44 0.70 -16.38 -32.02
CA SER A 44 0.34 -15.50 -33.14
C SER A 44 0.31 -14.01 -32.79
N PHE A 45 0.65 -13.65 -31.55
CA PHE A 45 0.56 -12.28 -31.06
C PHE A 45 1.71 -11.95 -30.12
N ALA A 46 2.49 -10.92 -30.42
CA ALA A 46 3.61 -10.50 -29.57
C ALA A 46 3.76 -8.98 -29.62
N LYS A 47 2.77 -8.26 -29.10
CA LYS A 47 2.73 -6.79 -29.14
C LYS A 47 2.60 -6.20 -27.73
N CYS A 48 3.07 -4.97 -27.57
CA CYS A 48 2.88 -4.23 -26.33
C CYS A 48 1.41 -3.81 -26.19
N CYS A 49 0.77 -4.25 -25.12
CA CYS A 49 -0.61 -3.91 -24.77
C CYS A 49 -0.62 -2.87 -23.64
N PRO A 50 -1.57 -1.93 -23.64
CA PRO A 50 -1.78 -1.07 -22.49
C PRO A 50 -2.14 -1.94 -21.27
N LEU A 51 -1.67 -1.51 -20.09
CA LEU A 51 -2.21 -2.03 -18.84
C LEU A 51 -3.70 -1.62 -18.76
N ASP A 52 -4.56 -2.52 -18.30
CA ASP A 52 -6.00 -2.28 -18.25
C ASP A 52 -6.31 -1.21 -17.18
N GLU A 53 -6.50 0.04 -17.61
CA GLU A 53 -6.95 1.16 -16.77
C GLU A 53 -8.48 1.13 -16.52
N SER A 54 -9.19 0.01 -16.73
CA SER A 54 -10.62 -0.11 -16.41
C SER A 54 -10.96 -0.22 -14.91
N ASN A 55 -10.12 0.35 -14.05
CA ASN A 55 -10.51 0.80 -12.71
C ASN A 55 -10.54 2.34 -12.59
N ILE A 56 -10.82 3.05 -13.68
CA ILE A 56 -11.47 4.37 -13.65
C ILE A 56 -12.98 4.16 -13.86
N THR A 57 -13.59 3.34 -13.01
CA THR A 57 -14.99 3.55 -12.70
C THR A 57 -15.03 4.26 -11.35
N GLU A 58 -15.89 5.27 -11.28
CA GLU A 58 -16.40 5.84 -10.04
C GLU A 58 -16.48 4.74 -8.98
N ASN A 59 -16.05 5.03 -7.74
CA ASN A 59 -16.15 4.19 -6.52
C ASN A 59 -14.84 3.57 -5.98
N ASN A 60 -13.79 4.40 -5.85
CA ASN A 60 -12.93 4.47 -4.65
C ASN A 60 -12.65 3.13 -3.91
N THR A 61 -12.06 2.13 -4.57
CA THR A 61 -11.45 0.96 -3.90
C THR A 61 -10.16 0.52 -4.60
N VAL A 62 -9.05 1.09 -4.12
CA VAL A 62 -7.63 0.72 -4.21
C VAL A 62 -7.32 -0.69 -4.73
N THR A 63 -6.56 -0.80 -5.84
CA THR A 63 -5.56 -1.88 -6.05
C THR A 63 -4.56 -1.52 -7.17
N GLU A 64 -3.65 -0.56 -6.92
CA GLU A 64 -2.21 -0.61 -7.27
C GLU A 64 -1.57 0.72 -6.84
N SER A 65 -1.11 0.68 -5.59
CA SER A 65 -0.36 1.66 -4.81
C SER A 65 0.52 2.64 -5.59
N SER A 66 -0.06 3.79 -5.97
CA SER A 66 0.67 5.00 -6.39
C SER A 66 1.66 5.48 -5.31
N CYS A 67 1.50 5.02 -4.06
CA CYS A 67 2.39 5.36 -2.94
C CYS A 67 3.80 4.75 -3.03
N HIS A 68 4.07 3.70 -3.82
CA HIS A 68 5.47 3.22 -3.97
C HIS A 68 6.35 4.14 -4.83
N HIS A 69 5.72 4.96 -5.67
CA HIS A 69 6.38 5.92 -6.56
C HIS A 69 6.49 7.33 -5.96
N THR A 70 5.91 7.57 -4.77
CA THR A 70 6.06 8.87 -4.09
C THR A 70 7.35 8.95 -3.29
N GLN A 71 7.80 10.18 -3.05
CA GLN A 71 9.03 10.49 -2.30
C GLN A 71 9.07 9.84 -0.90
N TYR A 72 7.93 9.66 -0.26
CA TYR A 72 7.83 9.17 1.12
C TYR A 72 7.23 7.76 1.26
N LYS A 73 7.01 7.07 0.13
CA LYS A 73 6.51 5.69 0.08
C LYS A 73 5.10 5.53 0.68
N CYS A 74 4.67 4.27 0.79
CA CYS A 74 3.42 3.92 1.44
C CYS A 74 3.53 4.02 2.95
N CYS A 75 2.41 4.37 3.56
CA CYS A 75 2.15 4.21 4.97
C CYS A 75 2.22 2.72 5.38
N PRO A 76 2.39 2.40 6.66
CA PRO A 76 2.56 1.01 7.10
C PRO A 76 1.34 0.11 6.86
N ASP A 77 0.18 0.68 6.51
CA ASP A 77 -1.04 -0.02 6.11
C ASP A 77 -0.98 -0.52 4.65
N GLY A 78 0.04 -0.11 3.89
CA GLY A 78 0.26 -0.52 2.50
C GLY A 78 -0.76 0.03 1.50
N ARG A 79 -1.66 0.93 1.95
CA ARG A 79 -2.74 1.48 1.12
C ARG A 79 -2.65 2.99 1.00
N THR A 80 -2.15 3.68 2.02
CA THR A 80 -2.13 5.15 2.08
C THR A 80 -0.77 5.74 1.68
N VAL A 81 -0.75 6.94 1.09
CA VAL A 81 0.47 7.69 0.75
C VAL A 81 0.99 8.42 1.99
N ALA A 82 2.28 8.28 2.32
CA ALA A 82 2.89 9.11 3.34
C ALA A 82 3.08 10.54 2.82
N SER A 83 2.63 11.54 3.58
CA SER A 83 2.80 12.96 3.26
C SER A 83 4.20 13.49 3.63
N GLY A 84 4.99 12.73 4.39
CA GLY A 84 6.35 13.10 4.77
C GLY A 84 7.19 11.92 5.28
N SER A 85 8.47 12.19 5.55
CA SER A 85 9.42 11.21 6.12
C SER A 85 8.92 10.65 7.45
N ASN A 86 9.27 9.39 7.75
CA ASN A 86 8.81 8.66 8.94
C ASN A 86 7.27 8.53 9.02
N PHE A 87 6.61 8.19 7.91
CA PHE A 87 5.16 7.97 7.85
C PHE A 87 4.31 9.19 8.27
N ALA A 88 4.85 10.41 8.12
CA ALA A 88 4.11 11.62 8.44
C ALA A 88 2.88 11.75 7.53
N GLY A 89 1.71 12.06 8.09
CA GLY A 89 0.44 12.15 7.36
C GLY A 89 -0.26 10.82 7.11
N CYS A 90 0.31 9.70 7.56
CA CYS A 90 -0.36 8.41 7.49
C CYS A 90 -1.50 8.31 8.51
N PRO A 91 -2.61 7.62 8.16
CA PRO A 91 -3.64 7.27 9.14
C PRO A 91 -2.98 6.43 10.22
N SER A 92 -3.07 6.92 11.44
CA SER A 92 -2.35 6.38 12.57
C SER A 92 -2.84 4.94 12.86
N ILE A 93 -2.05 3.92 12.52
CA ILE A 93 -2.35 2.49 12.82
C ILE A 93 -1.99 2.19 14.27
N CYS A 94 -2.34 3.12 15.14
CA CYS A 94 -2.03 3.06 16.55
C CYS A 94 -2.97 2.04 17.18
N GLN A 95 -2.47 0.81 17.34
CA GLN A 95 -3.17 -0.24 18.06
C GLN A 95 -3.01 -0.02 19.57
N CYS A 96 -3.23 1.20 20.04
CA CYS A 96 -3.14 1.55 21.45
C CYS A 96 -4.18 0.76 22.24
N HIS A 97 -3.73 0.11 23.30
CA HIS A 97 -4.56 -0.72 24.14
C HIS A 97 -5.57 0.16 24.89
N LYS A 98 -6.87 -0.10 24.71
CA LYS A 98 -7.96 0.75 25.23
C LYS A 98 -7.90 1.02 26.73
N LEU A 99 -7.42 0.03 27.51
CA LEU A 99 -7.30 0.19 28.95
C LEU A 99 -6.03 0.95 29.33
N GLY A 100 -4.93 0.66 28.64
CA GLY A 100 -3.58 1.07 29.05
C GLY A 100 -3.13 2.40 28.47
N ALA A 101 -3.72 2.85 27.36
CA ALA A 101 -3.43 4.14 26.75
C ALA A 101 -4.44 5.21 27.17
N HIS A 102 -4.02 6.48 27.09
CA HIS A 102 -4.90 7.64 27.25
C HIS A 102 -5.78 7.87 26.01
N GLU A 103 -5.24 7.61 24.82
CA GLU A 103 -5.88 7.89 23.54
C GLU A 103 -5.62 6.73 22.57
N SER A 104 -6.43 6.63 21.51
CA SER A 104 -6.22 5.67 20.42
C SER A 104 -5.19 6.15 19.39
N THR A 105 -4.66 7.37 19.57
CA THR A 105 -3.61 7.99 18.77
C THR A 105 -2.24 7.69 19.39
N CYS A 106 -1.22 7.66 18.54
CA CYS A 106 0.17 7.46 18.93
C CYS A 106 1.05 8.45 18.18
N ASP A 107 2.27 8.61 18.65
CA ASP A 107 3.26 9.46 18.01
C ASP A 107 3.51 9.01 16.56
N ALA A 108 3.39 9.93 15.61
CA ALA A 108 3.45 9.61 14.18
C ALA A 108 4.82 9.07 13.72
N VAL A 109 5.89 9.38 14.45
CA VAL A 109 7.26 8.98 14.10
C VAL A 109 7.65 7.68 14.78
N THR A 110 7.39 7.57 16.07
CA THR A 110 7.81 6.45 16.92
C THR A 110 6.76 5.35 17.07
N ASN A 111 5.51 5.60 16.65
CA ASN A 111 4.35 4.76 16.90
C ASN A 111 4.10 4.46 18.39
N GLN A 112 4.61 5.30 19.29
CA GLN A 112 4.45 5.13 20.73
C GLN A 112 3.12 5.74 21.19
N CYS A 113 2.27 4.91 21.78
CA CYS A 113 1.04 5.33 22.43
C CYS A 113 1.34 6.06 23.76
N ARG A 114 0.47 7.00 24.14
CA ARG A 114 0.57 7.67 25.46
C ARG A 114 0.00 6.74 26.54
N CYS A 115 0.88 6.07 27.27
CA CYS A 115 0.50 5.09 28.29
C CYS A 115 0.10 5.75 29.62
N LYS A 116 -0.83 5.09 30.32
CA LYS A 116 -1.22 5.40 31.70
C LYS A 116 -0.08 5.05 32.67
N PRO A 117 -0.10 5.59 33.91
CA PRO A 117 0.90 5.29 34.93
C PRO A 117 1.12 3.77 35.13
N GLY A 118 2.39 3.35 35.18
CA GLY A 118 2.77 1.93 35.36
C GLY A 118 2.46 1.02 34.17
N VAL A 119 1.92 1.55 33.07
CA VAL A 119 1.66 0.82 31.82
C VAL A 119 2.78 1.11 30.83
N GLY A 120 3.28 0.10 30.13
CA GLY A 120 4.35 0.21 29.15
C GLY A 120 4.11 -0.59 27.86
N GLY A 121 5.11 -0.57 26.99
CA GLY A 121 5.02 -1.09 25.62
C GLY A 121 4.62 -0.02 24.61
N THR A 122 4.95 -0.22 23.34
CA THR A 122 4.62 0.72 22.25
C THR A 122 3.11 0.93 22.10
N LYS A 123 2.33 -0.10 22.46
CA LYS A 123 0.87 -0.12 22.42
C LYS A 123 0.20 0.06 23.78
N CYS A 124 0.96 0.27 24.87
CA CYS A 124 0.43 0.31 26.24
C CYS A 124 -0.35 -0.95 26.64
N ASP A 125 0.10 -2.12 26.18
CA ASP A 125 -0.59 -3.41 26.27
C ASP A 125 -0.11 -4.28 27.44
N ARG A 126 0.82 -3.78 28.25
CA ARG A 126 1.38 -4.49 29.42
C ARG A 126 1.74 -3.51 30.53
N CYS A 127 1.83 -4.01 31.76
CA CYS A 127 2.42 -3.22 32.84
C CYS A 127 3.95 -3.17 32.71
N GLU A 128 4.55 -2.09 33.21
CA GLU A 128 6.01 -1.99 33.33
C GLU A 128 6.55 -3.03 34.33
N PRO A 129 7.84 -3.38 34.26
CA PRO A 129 8.45 -4.29 35.22
C PRO A 129 8.23 -3.81 36.67
N GLY A 130 7.68 -4.68 37.51
CA GLY A 130 7.34 -4.37 38.90
C GLY A 130 5.91 -3.88 39.13
N PHE A 131 5.13 -3.67 38.06
CA PHE A 131 3.71 -3.30 38.13
C PHE A 131 2.81 -4.43 37.63
N TRP A 132 1.54 -4.42 38.06
CA TRP A 132 0.53 -5.40 37.65
C TRP A 132 -0.88 -4.81 37.53
N GLY A 133 -1.84 -5.63 37.10
CA GLY A 133 -3.24 -5.25 37.16
C GLY A 133 -3.72 -4.35 36.01
N LEU A 134 -3.19 -4.49 34.80
CA LEU A 134 -3.74 -3.82 33.60
C LEU A 134 -5.27 -3.96 33.46
N PRO A 135 -5.89 -5.13 33.73
CA PRO A 135 -7.35 -5.26 33.72
C PRO A 135 -8.04 -4.45 34.82
N LEU A 136 -7.36 -4.14 35.93
CA LEU A 136 -7.93 -3.37 37.04
C LEU A 136 -8.22 -1.92 36.66
N ILE A 137 -7.61 -1.41 35.59
CA ILE A 137 -7.90 -0.09 35.02
C ILE A 137 -9.37 0.03 34.59
N GLN A 138 -9.99 -1.08 34.15
CA GLN A 138 -11.41 -1.08 33.78
C GLN A 138 -12.34 -0.93 35.00
N TYR A 139 -11.84 -1.20 36.21
CA TYR A 139 -12.57 -1.08 37.48
C TYR A 139 -12.28 0.24 38.21
N GLY A 140 -11.69 1.23 37.53
CA GLY A 140 -11.50 2.58 38.07
C GLY A 140 -10.07 2.91 38.54
N ASN A 141 -9.11 2.03 38.31
CA ASN A 141 -7.69 2.36 38.57
C ASN A 141 -7.14 3.28 37.48
N ASN A 142 -6.27 4.22 37.86
CA ASN A 142 -5.67 5.17 36.93
C ASN A 142 -4.54 4.58 36.08
N GLY A 143 -4.05 3.39 36.42
CA GLY A 143 -2.89 2.74 35.80
C GLY A 143 -2.65 1.35 36.38
N CYS A 144 -1.50 0.74 36.05
CA CYS A 144 -1.05 -0.44 36.76
C CYS A 144 -0.57 -0.08 38.17
N VAL A 145 -0.64 -1.07 39.08
CA VAL A 145 -0.35 -0.93 40.52
C VAL A 145 0.97 -1.60 40.86
#